data_AF-A0A3L7VZZ9-F1
#
_entry.id   AF-A0A3L7VZZ9-F1
#
_cell.length_a   1.000
_cell.length_b   1.000
_cell.length_c   1.000
_cell.angle_alpha   90.00
_cell.angle_beta   90.00
_cell.angle_gamma   90.00
#
_symmetry.space_group_name_H-M   'P 1'
#
loop_
_entity.id
_entity.type
_entity.pdbx_description
1 polymer ?
#
loop_
_entity_poly.entity_id
_entity_poly.type
_entity_poly.pdbx_seq_one_letter_code
_entity_poly.pdbx_strand_id
1 'polypeptide(L)'
;VALYGAAGLGLIWLGRSVGGRLLAVAGLIALFALFLPQALAAGDGAVRPPNLPFAAIAFAVVAGAAAIVHRAGGIDRRAISARGLLSAAGFSAEALLLLVALIVVPLGVYLASYLPWIALGNHYVTNPSDTTAGGQNLVELTASMYRYHDTLRVAHAASSPWWSWPLDLKPVWFFQSDYNGMSGAWSGAIYDGGNVLSRLLSIAGLIWVSVIAWRRRSGAYASIVVLYLAMWLPWARIDRAAFQYHYYPAAQLALIPLGILLADARKGDARAARYLRRAAAAAVLFAPLAWSLTGALCTVAGVAGVNPQSQVCLSGGFGTPGPVIGALALIPATLLAWMILGARSPKKIFTGAIAAIAVVALLWYPNWSALPLPTGAHNWYQGLLPTWVWAFQFGVTLAKPISVPLLGAATVIEAIALCAVAVATFVVVALIERRRIVELDEDRA
;
A
#
# COMPACT_ATOMS: atom_id res chain seq x y z
N VAL A 1 11.55 3.71 1.96
CA VAL A 1 10.98 2.58 1.19
C VAL A 1 11.92 1.37 1.18
N ALA A 2 13.17 1.49 0.72
CA ALA A 2 14.13 0.37 0.69
C ALA A 2 14.33 -0.33 2.05
N LEU A 3 14.46 0.42 3.15
CA LEU A 3 14.56 -0.13 4.50
C LEU A 3 13.34 -1.00 4.90
N TYR A 4 12.14 -0.64 4.46
CA TYR A 4 10.94 -1.44 4.74
C TYR A 4 10.96 -2.77 3.96
N GLY A 5 11.55 -2.79 2.77
CA GLY A 5 11.71 -4.02 1.97
C GLY A 5 12.74 -4.95 2.58
N ALA A 6 13.86 -4.40 3.03
CA ALA A 6 14.85 -5.13 3.81
C ALA A 6 14.24 -5.68 5.10
N ALA A 7 13.43 -4.89 5.83
CA ALA A 7 12.71 -5.36 7.01
C ALA A 7 11.72 -6.49 6.67
N GLY A 8 10.97 -6.38 5.56
CA GLY A 8 10.09 -7.44 5.08
C GLY A 8 10.83 -8.75 4.80
N LEU A 9 12.00 -8.69 4.15
CA LEU A 9 12.88 -9.85 3.93
C LEU A 9 13.45 -10.40 5.25
N GLY A 10 13.79 -9.53 6.19
CA GLY A 10 14.20 -9.91 7.54
C GLY A 10 13.09 -10.67 8.28
N LEU A 11 11.83 -10.21 8.21
CA LEU A 11 10.68 -10.91 8.78
C LEU A 11 10.49 -12.30 8.15
N ILE A 12 10.68 -12.43 6.84
CA ILE A 12 10.61 -13.71 6.13
C ILE A 12 11.71 -14.67 6.62
N TRP A 13 12.93 -14.18 6.79
CA TRP A 13 14.05 -14.98 7.29
C TRP A 13 13.83 -15.41 8.74
N LEU A 14 13.44 -14.49 9.62
CA LEU A 14 13.09 -14.76 11.02
C LEU A 14 11.95 -15.78 11.13
N GLY A 15 11.00 -15.76 10.20
CA GLY A 15 9.86 -16.67 10.15
C GLY A 15 10.21 -18.17 10.06
N ARG A 16 11.47 -18.52 9.74
CA ARG A 16 11.93 -19.91 9.57
C ARG A 16 12.03 -20.70 10.88
N SER A 17 12.22 -20.02 12.02
CA SER A 17 12.37 -20.67 13.33
C SER A 17 11.28 -20.21 14.30
N VAL A 18 11.07 -20.95 15.40
CA VAL A 18 10.13 -20.54 16.45
C VAL A 18 10.64 -19.28 17.17
N GLY A 19 11.93 -19.25 17.52
CA GLY A 19 12.56 -18.07 18.15
C GLY A 19 12.52 -16.83 17.25
N GLY A 20 12.81 -16.99 15.96
CA GLY A 20 12.76 -15.88 15.00
C GLY A 20 11.34 -15.34 14.79
N ARG A 21 10.32 -16.21 14.77
CA ARG A 21 8.91 -15.79 14.75
C ARG A 21 8.52 -14.91 15.94
N LEU A 22 9.01 -15.25 17.14
CA LEU A 22 8.77 -14.43 18.33
C LEU A 22 9.51 -13.10 18.27
N LEU A 23 10.76 -13.11 17.81
CA LEU A 23 11.53 -11.89 17.57
C LEU A 23 10.87 -10.98 16.53
N ALA A 24 10.26 -11.55 15.49
CA ALA A 24 9.52 -10.79 14.48
C ALA A 24 8.30 -10.10 15.09
N VAL A 25 7.49 -10.80 15.92
CA VAL A 25 6.34 -10.19 16.61
C VAL A 25 6.80 -9.12 17.59
N ALA A 26 7.82 -9.40 18.41
CA ALA A 26 8.37 -8.44 19.35
C ALA A 26 8.94 -7.20 18.65
N GLY A 27 9.64 -7.39 17.53
CA GLY A 27 10.16 -6.31 16.70
C GLY A 27 9.05 -5.46 16.08
N LEU A 28 7.96 -6.07 15.60
CA LEU A 28 6.78 -5.35 15.12
C LEU A 28 6.11 -4.55 16.24
N ILE A 29 5.94 -5.14 17.42
CA ILE A 29 5.37 -4.46 18.60
C ILE A 29 6.24 -3.24 18.96
N ALA A 30 7.56 -3.43 19.08
CA ALA A 30 8.48 -2.34 19.41
C ALA A 30 8.44 -1.22 18.35
N LEU A 31 8.47 -1.59 17.07
CA LEU A 31 8.39 -0.64 15.96
C LEU A 31 7.11 0.20 16.01
N PHE A 32 5.94 -0.45 16.15
CA PHE A 32 4.68 0.28 16.20
C PHE A 32 4.52 1.08 17.49
N ALA A 33 4.98 0.58 18.63
CA ALA A 33 4.97 1.31 19.90
C ALA A 33 5.77 2.62 19.83
N LEU A 34 6.87 2.66 19.06
CA LEU A 34 7.66 3.87 18.83
C LEU A 34 6.92 4.91 17.98
N PHE A 35 6.13 4.48 16.99
CA PHE A 35 5.50 5.38 16.02
C PHE A 35 4.04 5.72 16.33
N LEU A 36 3.32 4.91 17.10
CA LEU A 36 1.93 5.13 17.47
C LEU A 36 1.72 6.46 18.23
N PRO A 37 2.50 6.79 19.28
CA PRO A 37 2.33 8.05 19.99
C PRO A 37 2.45 9.26 19.06
N GLN A 38 3.39 9.23 18.14
CA GLN A 38 3.60 10.29 17.16
C GLN A 38 2.46 10.38 16.14
N ALA A 39 1.87 9.25 15.77
CA ALA A 39 0.76 9.18 14.82
C ALA A 39 -0.57 9.61 15.47
N LEU A 40 -0.72 9.38 16.77
CA LEU A 40 -1.93 9.69 17.54
C LEU A 40 -1.92 11.08 18.16
N ALA A 41 -0.75 11.69 18.31
CA ALA A 41 -0.63 13.04 18.84
C ALA A 41 -1.42 14.05 17.98
N ALA A 42 -2.31 14.77 18.65
CA ALA A 42 -3.03 15.91 18.12
C ALA A 42 -2.76 17.12 19.04
N GLY A 43 -2.59 18.29 18.44
CA GLY A 43 -2.14 19.49 19.15
C GLY A 43 -3.32 20.28 19.64
N ASP A 44 -3.11 21.17 20.61
CA ASP A 44 -4.15 22.08 21.05
C ASP A 44 -4.63 22.95 19.88
N GLY A 45 -5.95 22.95 19.62
CA GLY A 45 -6.54 23.63 18.46
C GLY A 45 -6.35 22.91 17.12
N ALA A 46 -5.84 21.68 17.10
CA ALA A 46 -5.72 20.91 15.86
C ALA A 46 -7.09 20.56 15.29
N VAL A 47 -7.36 21.01 14.06
CA VAL A 47 -8.54 20.63 13.26
C VAL A 47 -8.45 19.16 12.79
N ARG A 48 -7.31 18.48 13.04
CA ARG A 48 -7.04 17.14 12.51
C ARG A 48 -7.34 16.05 13.55
N PRO A 49 -8.08 14.99 13.18
CA PRO A 49 -8.17 13.80 14.01
C PRO A 49 -6.82 13.03 14.04
N PRO A 50 -6.54 12.29 15.13
CA PRO A 50 -5.43 11.34 15.19
C PRO A 50 -5.35 10.42 13.96
N ASN A 51 -4.16 9.92 13.61
CA ASN A 51 -4.00 8.96 12.50
C ASN A 51 -4.49 7.56 12.90
N LEU A 52 -5.79 7.43 13.11
CA LEU A 52 -6.48 6.19 13.45
C LEU A 52 -6.27 5.08 12.39
N PRO A 53 -6.20 5.38 11.07
CA PRO A 53 -5.89 4.35 10.08
C PRO A 53 -4.53 3.68 10.32
N PHE A 54 -3.48 4.45 10.63
CA PHE A 54 -2.17 3.87 10.96
C PHE A 54 -2.24 3.01 12.23
N ALA A 55 -3.00 3.45 13.24
CA ALA A 55 -3.19 2.66 14.45
C ALA A 55 -3.91 1.33 14.19
N ALA A 56 -5.00 1.35 13.41
CA ALA A 56 -5.70 0.15 13.01
C ALA A 56 -4.78 -0.85 12.26
N ILE A 57 -3.89 -0.34 11.40
CA ILE A 57 -2.88 -1.16 10.71
C ILE A 57 -1.90 -1.76 11.71
N ALA A 58 -1.39 -0.97 12.67
CA ALA A 58 -0.47 -1.45 13.69
C ALA A 58 -1.06 -2.65 14.45
N PHE A 59 -2.28 -2.52 14.97
CA PHE A 59 -2.99 -3.58 15.66
C PHE A 59 -3.27 -4.79 14.76
N ALA A 60 -3.72 -4.56 13.52
CA ALA A 60 -4.01 -5.65 12.57
C ALA A 60 -2.76 -6.43 12.15
N VAL A 61 -1.62 -5.76 11.96
CA VAL A 61 -0.34 -6.40 11.62
C VAL A 61 0.17 -7.22 12.80
N VAL A 62 0.10 -6.70 14.03
CA VAL A 62 0.49 -7.44 15.24
C VAL A 62 -0.42 -8.66 15.46
N ALA A 63 -1.73 -8.51 15.35
CA ALA A 63 -2.69 -9.61 15.44
C ALA A 63 -2.45 -10.67 14.35
N GLY A 64 -2.28 -10.24 13.09
CA GLY A 64 -1.99 -11.13 11.97
C GLY A 64 -0.69 -11.90 12.17
N ALA A 65 0.37 -11.23 12.61
CA ALA A 65 1.64 -11.88 12.93
C ALA A 65 1.48 -12.90 14.07
N ALA A 66 0.80 -12.56 15.16
CA ALA A 66 0.53 -13.47 16.27
C ALA A 66 -0.27 -14.71 15.83
N ALA A 67 -1.30 -14.54 14.99
CA ALA A 67 -2.08 -15.64 14.45
C ALA A 67 -1.25 -16.56 13.54
N ILE A 68 -0.34 -16.00 12.73
CA ILE A 68 0.59 -16.76 11.89
C ILE A 68 1.56 -17.57 12.76
N VAL A 69 2.13 -16.96 13.82
CA VAL A 69 3.04 -17.63 14.75
C VAL A 69 2.34 -18.80 15.44
N HIS A 70 1.13 -18.60 15.94
CA HIS A 70 0.31 -19.67 16.54
C HIS A 70 0.11 -20.82 15.54
N ARG A 71 -0.39 -20.52 14.34
CA ARG A 71 -0.70 -21.53 13.31
C ARG A 71 0.52 -22.34 12.86
N ALA A 72 1.72 -21.77 12.96
CA ALA A 72 2.96 -22.42 12.59
C ALA A 72 3.54 -23.30 13.73
N GLY A 73 2.76 -23.65 14.75
CA GLY A 73 3.14 -24.59 15.81
C GLY A 73 3.33 -23.97 17.20
N GLY A 74 2.84 -22.74 17.42
CA GLY A 74 2.81 -22.10 18.74
C GLY A 74 4.17 -21.71 19.31
N ILE A 75 4.16 -21.46 20.62
CA ILE A 75 5.32 -21.10 21.44
C ILE A 75 5.73 -22.34 22.23
N ASP A 76 6.80 -23.03 21.80
CA ASP A 76 7.43 -24.06 22.62
C ASP A 76 8.23 -23.38 23.75
N ARG A 77 8.09 -23.84 25.00
CA ARG A 77 8.87 -23.35 26.15
C ARG A 77 10.38 -23.42 25.88
N ARG A 78 10.85 -24.40 25.10
CA ARG A 78 12.26 -24.51 24.68
C ARG A 78 12.70 -23.38 23.74
N ALA A 79 11.79 -22.85 22.94
CA ALA A 79 12.06 -21.76 21.99
C ALA A 79 12.17 -20.37 22.64
N ILE A 80 11.62 -20.20 23.85
CA ILE A 80 11.78 -18.97 24.65
C ILE A 80 13.15 -18.91 25.35
N SER A 81 13.88 -20.04 25.42
CA SER A 81 15.20 -20.05 26.04
C SER A 81 16.18 -19.13 25.29
N ALA A 82 17.12 -18.52 26.02
CA ALA A 82 18.18 -17.68 25.44
C ALA A 82 18.94 -18.42 24.32
N ARG A 83 19.16 -19.73 24.49
CA ARG A 83 19.81 -20.59 23.49
C ARG A 83 18.97 -20.74 22.22
N GLY A 84 17.64 -20.82 22.35
CA GLY A 84 16.69 -20.83 21.22
C GLY A 84 16.70 -19.50 20.45
N LEU A 85 16.67 -18.37 21.16
CA LEU A 85 16.74 -17.04 20.55
C LEU A 85 18.09 -16.77 19.87
N LEU A 86 19.19 -17.17 20.51
CA LEU A 86 20.55 -17.06 19.94
C LEU A 86 20.73 -17.97 18.73
N SER A 87 20.16 -19.18 18.73
CA SER A 87 20.20 -20.08 17.56
C SER A 87 19.43 -19.53 16.36
N ALA A 88 18.36 -18.76 16.60
CA ALA A 88 17.63 -18.03 15.56
C ALA A 88 18.42 -16.83 15.02
N ALA A 89 19.36 -16.30 15.78
CA ALA A 89 20.28 -15.22 15.38
C ALA A 89 21.61 -15.75 14.78
N GLY A 90 21.74 -17.06 14.57
CA GLY A 90 22.93 -17.67 13.98
C GLY A 90 23.19 -17.13 12.57
N PHE A 91 24.42 -16.66 12.32
CA PHE A 91 24.88 -16.22 11.00
C PHE A 91 25.07 -17.43 10.07
N SER A 92 23.97 -17.91 9.48
CA SER A 92 24.06 -18.84 8.36
C SER A 92 24.62 -18.13 7.12
N ALA A 93 25.11 -18.89 6.13
CA ALA A 93 25.57 -18.32 4.85
C ALA A 93 24.46 -17.47 4.19
N GLU A 94 23.20 -17.87 4.33
CA GLU A 94 22.04 -17.12 3.85
C GLU A 94 21.80 -15.84 4.65
N ALA A 95 21.99 -15.86 5.97
CA ALA A 95 21.88 -14.66 6.81
C ALA A 95 22.96 -13.64 6.46
N LEU A 96 24.19 -14.11 6.23
CA LEU A 96 25.30 -13.28 5.75
C LEU A 96 25.00 -12.72 4.35
N LEU A 97 24.49 -13.54 3.43
CA LEU A 97 24.08 -13.08 2.11
C LEU A 97 23.00 -12.00 2.19
N LEU A 98 21.98 -12.18 3.04
CA LEU A 98 20.93 -11.17 3.24
C LEU A 98 21.50 -9.87 3.84
N LEU A 99 22.36 -9.98 4.86
CA LEU A 99 23.03 -8.81 5.45
C LEU A 99 23.85 -8.07 4.39
N VAL A 100 24.65 -8.78 3.61
CA VAL A 100 25.50 -8.18 2.59
C VAL A 100 24.63 -7.55 1.48
N ALA A 101 23.69 -8.31 0.91
CA ALA A 101 22.90 -7.86 -0.23
C ALA A 101 21.89 -6.76 0.11
N LEU A 102 21.33 -6.74 1.33
CA LEU A 102 20.24 -5.82 1.69
C LEU A 102 20.70 -4.64 2.54
N ILE A 103 21.86 -4.75 3.20
CA ILE A 103 22.37 -3.70 4.09
C ILE A 103 23.73 -3.22 3.60
N VAL A 104 24.74 -4.10 3.53
CA VAL A 104 26.13 -3.66 3.24
C VAL A 104 26.26 -3.07 1.83
N VAL A 105 25.79 -3.78 0.80
CA VAL A 105 25.89 -3.31 -0.59
C VAL A 105 25.06 -2.04 -0.81
N PRO A 106 23.77 -1.95 -0.43
CA PRO A 106 23.00 -0.72 -0.63
C PRO A 106 23.55 0.46 0.18
N LEU A 107 24.03 0.23 1.41
CA LEU A 107 24.66 1.28 2.21
C LEU A 107 25.99 1.73 1.59
N GLY A 108 26.81 0.79 1.12
CA GLY A 108 28.05 1.10 0.41
C GLY A 108 27.81 1.91 -0.86
N VAL A 109 26.84 1.51 -1.69
CA VAL A 109 26.42 2.25 -2.88
C VAL A 109 25.88 3.63 -2.50
N TYR A 110 25.07 3.73 -1.46
CA TYR A 110 24.55 5.02 -0.97
C TYR A 110 25.71 5.94 -0.55
N LEU A 111 26.63 5.47 0.31
CA LEU A 111 27.77 6.28 0.75
C LEU A 111 28.68 6.65 -0.43
N ALA A 112 28.91 5.73 -1.36
CA ALA A 112 29.69 5.99 -2.58
C ALA A 112 29.00 7.02 -3.50
N SER A 113 27.67 7.07 -3.53
CA SER A 113 26.94 8.06 -4.35
C SER A 113 27.17 9.51 -3.88
N TYR A 114 27.64 9.71 -2.64
CA TYR A 114 28.02 11.02 -2.12
C TYR A 114 29.48 11.39 -2.40
N LEU A 115 30.29 10.56 -3.06
CA LEU A 115 31.69 10.91 -3.38
C LEU A 115 31.83 12.23 -4.15
N PRO A 116 31.00 12.55 -5.17
CA PRO A 116 31.05 13.86 -5.82
C PRO A 116 30.70 15.02 -4.88
N TRP A 117 29.75 14.81 -3.96
CA TRP A 117 29.37 15.82 -2.96
C TRP A 117 30.48 16.05 -1.92
N ILE A 118 31.19 15.00 -1.52
CA ILE A 118 32.39 15.08 -0.67
C ILE A 118 33.52 15.83 -1.39
N ALA A 119 33.72 15.58 -2.68
CA ALA A 119 34.73 16.27 -3.49
C ALA A 119 34.52 17.80 -3.58
N LEU A 120 33.32 18.30 -3.26
CA LEU A 120 33.01 19.73 -3.14
C LEU A 120 33.37 20.33 -1.76
N GLY A 121 34.08 19.58 -0.90
CA GLY A 121 34.50 20.03 0.42
C GLY A 121 33.54 19.68 1.57
N ASN A 122 32.64 18.71 1.35
CA ASN A 122 31.74 18.19 2.40
C ASN A 122 32.31 16.94 3.07
N HIS A 123 31.71 16.51 4.18
CA HIS A 123 32.23 15.41 5.00
C HIS A 123 31.17 14.35 5.33
N TYR A 124 31.60 13.13 5.67
CA TYR A 124 30.65 12.08 6.09
C TYR A 124 30.18 12.27 7.55
N VAL A 125 31.07 12.59 8.48
CA VAL A 125 30.78 12.53 9.92
C VAL A 125 31.09 13.83 10.65
N THR A 126 32.31 14.33 10.58
CA THR A 126 32.73 15.57 11.27
C THR A 126 33.26 16.59 10.28
N ASN A 127 32.91 17.86 10.52
CA ASN A 127 33.53 18.99 9.82
C ASN A 127 34.85 19.31 10.54
N PRO A 128 35.99 19.45 9.84
CA PRO A 128 37.24 19.90 10.44
C PRO A 128 37.07 21.28 11.08
N SER A 129 37.70 21.51 12.24
CA SER A 129 37.60 22.78 12.98
C SER A 129 38.30 23.96 12.29
N ASP A 130 39.10 23.71 11.25
CA ASP A 130 40.00 24.67 10.60
C ASP A 130 39.60 25.00 9.15
N THR A 131 38.45 24.51 8.67
CA THR A 131 37.99 24.84 7.31
C THR A 131 37.16 26.11 7.31
N THR A 132 37.77 27.21 6.87
CA THR A 132 37.09 28.44 6.44
C THR A 132 36.10 28.22 5.26
N ALA A 133 36.04 27.00 4.72
CA ALA A 133 35.26 26.61 3.54
C ALA A 133 33.82 26.12 3.82
N GLY A 134 33.35 26.03 5.07
CA GLY A 134 31.92 25.95 5.39
C GLY A 134 31.12 24.74 4.86
N GLY A 135 31.75 23.58 4.63
CA GLY A 135 31.07 22.36 4.20
C GLY A 135 30.15 21.74 5.26
N GLN A 136 29.12 21.00 4.83
CA GLN A 136 28.18 20.28 5.70
C GLN A 136 28.62 18.82 5.86
N ASN A 137 28.29 18.16 6.99
CA ASN A 137 28.44 16.70 7.09
C ASN A 137 27.17 15.92 6.71
N LEU A 138 27.32 14.65 6.31
CA LEU A 138 26.20 13.83 5.84
C LEU A 138 25.13 13.61 6.91
N VAL A 139 25.50 13.62 8.20
CA VAL A 139 24.54 13.52 9.32
C VAL A 139 23.65 14.75 9.39
N GLU A 140 24.25 15.95 9.31
CA GLU A 140 23.54 17.22 9.24
C GLU A 140 22.66 17.34 8.00
N LEU A 141 23.17 16.88 6.84
CA LEU A 141 22.41 16.84 5.60
C LEU A 141 21.23 15.88 5.70
N THR A 142 21.43 14.69 6.26
CA THR A 142 20.35 13.71 6.47
C THR A 142 19.30 14.27 7.43
N ALA A 143 19.74 14.94 8.50
CA ALA A 143 18.84 15.60 9.44
C ALA A 143 18.09 16.77 8.79
N SER A 144 18.71 17.53 7.87
CA SER A 144 18.04 18.60 7.13
C SER A 144 17.01 18.05 6.13
N MET A 145 17.34 16.97 5.41
CA MET A 145 16.39 16.26 4.53
C MET A 145 15.20 15.71 5.32
N TYR A 146 15.44 15.11 6.48
CA TYR A 146 14.39 14.65 7.38
C TYR A 146 13.50 15.81 7.83
N ARG A 147 14.08 16.89 8.35
CA ARG A 147 13.31 18.08 8.78
C ARG A 147 12.50 18.66 7.63
N TYR A 148 13.08 18.80 6.43
CA TYR A 148 12.35 19.26 5.25
C TYR A 148 11.10 18.41 5.00
N HIS A 149 11.24 17.08 4.99
CA HIS A 149 10.09 16.18 4.81
C HIS A 149 9.11 16.24 5.98
N ASP A 150 9.59 16.28 7.21
CA ASP A 150 8.75 16.32 8.41
C ASP A 150 7.94 17.62 8.50
N THR A 151 8.47 18.75 8.01
CA THR A 151 7.80 20.06 8.06
C THR A 151 7.12 20.48 6.75
N LEU A 152 7.16 19.66 5.68
CA LEU A 152 6.53 20.01 4.40
C LEU A 152 5.00 20.05 4.51
N ARG A 153 4.41 21.25 4.53
CA ARG A 153 2.96 21.49 4.70
C ARG A 153 2.37 22.32 3.57
N VAL A 154 2.41 21.75 2.38
CA VAL A 154 1.83 22.35 1.17
C VAL A 154 0.85 21.36 0.55
N ALA A 155 -0.36 21.83 0.28
CA ALA A 155 -1.35 21.03 -0.43
C ALA A 155 -1.06 21.00 -1.93
N HIS A 156 -1.44 19.91 -2.60
CA HIS A 156 -1.30 19.80 -4.05
C HIS A 156 -2.50 19.07 -4.64
N ALA A 157 -3.05 19.59 -5.75
CA ALA A 157 -4.26 19.05 -6.39
C ALA A 157 -4.12 17.58 -6.85
N ALA A 158 -2.90 17.18 -7.23
CA ALA A 158 -2.57 15.81 -7.60
C ALA A 158 -2.15 14.90 -6.41
N SER A 159 -2.15 15.40 -5.18
CA SER A 159 -1.82 14.58 -4.01
C SER A 159 -2.93 13.58 -3.71
N SER A 160 -2.56 12.44 -3.12
CA SER A 160 -3.49 11.37 -2.76
C SER A 160 -2.98 10.53 -1.59
N PRO A 161 -3.88 10.04 -0.72
CA PRO A 161 -3.51 9.26 0.45
C PRO A 161 -3.19 7.80 0.09
N TRP A 162 -2.35 7.16 0.89
CA TRP A 162 -1.84 5.80 0.68
C TRP A 162 -2.91 4.74 0.37
N TRP A 163 -4.10 4.86 0.96
CA TRP A 163 -5.19 3.89 0.80
C TRP A 163 -5.87 3.99 -0.57
N SER A 164 -5.70 5.10 -1.29
CA SER A 164 -6.35 5.35 -2.57
C SER A 164 -5.59 4.69 -3.74
N TRP A 165 -4.31 4.36 -3.54
CA TRP A 165 -3.40 3.92 -4.61
C TRP A 165 -3.67 2.50 -5.15
N PRO A 166 -4.02 1.48 -4.33
CA PRO A 166 -4.41 0.17 -4.86
C PRO A 166 -5.72 0.19 -5.66
N LEU A 167 -6.48 1.28 -5.58
CA LEU A 167 -7.71 1.51 -6.33
C LEU A 167 -7.52 2.45 -7.52
N ASP A 168 -6.29 2.95 -7.73
CA ASP A 168 -5.94 3.92 -8.77
C ASP A 168 -6.80 5.20 -8.70
N LEU A 169 -7.19 5.67 -7.51
CA LEU A 169 -8.18 6.74 -7.39
C LEU A 169 -7.66 8.12 -7.80
N LYS A 170 -6.36 8.35 -7.95
CA LYS A 170 -5.85 9.67 -8.37
C LYS A 170 -4.52 9.57 -9.13
N PRO A 171 -4.58 9.47 -10.46
CA PRO A 171 -3.41 9.59 -11.31
C PRO A 171 -2.71 10.93 -11.09
N VAL A 172 -1.38 10.93 -11.21
CA VAL A 172 -0.59 12.16 -11.11
C VAL A 172 -0.36 12.71 -12.51
N TRP A 173 -0.63 13.99 -12.70
CA TRP A 173 -0.37 14.66 -13.95
C TRP A 173 1.11 15.03 -14.06
N PHE A 174 1.81 14.56 -15.11
CA PHE A 174 3.25 14.78 -15.32
C PHE A 174 3.55 15.73 -16.48
N PHE A 175 2.70 15.76 -17.50
CA PHE A 175 2.93 16.57 -18.70
C PHE A 175 1.61 16.91 -19.39
N GLN A 176 1.51 18.11 -19.96
CA GLN A 176 0.49 18.46 -20.95
C GLN A 176 1.10 19.48 -21.91
N SER A 177 0.79 19.34 -23.19
CA SER A 177 1.11 20.34 -24.20
C SER A 177 0.04 20.36 -25.27
N ASP A 178 -0.19 21.55 -25.81
CA ASP A 178 -0.92 21.76 -27.06
C ASP A 178 0.06 21.71 -28.24
N TYR A 179 -0.40 21.19 -29.37
CA TYR A 179 0.40 21.02 -30.59
C TYR A 179 -0.18 21.86 -31.72
N ASN A 180 0.18 23.14 -31.75
CA ASN A 180 -0.37 24.16 -32.65
C ASN A 180 0.14 24.06 -34.11
N GLY A 181 0.93 23.04 -34.46
CA GLY A 181 1.46 22.80 -35.81
C GLY A 181 0.71 21.74 -36.62
N MET A 182 -0.32 21.13 -36.04
CA MET A 182 -1.15 20.12 -36.71
C MET A 182 -2.44 20.77 -37.23
N SER A 183 -3.06 20.23 -38.29
CA SER A 183 -4.37 20.72 -38.72
C SER A 183 -5.42 20.46 -37.64
N GLY A 184 -5.97 21.53 -37.03
CA GLY A 184 -6.92 21.46 -35.93
C GLY A 184 -6.27 21.59 -34.54
N ALA A 185 -7.08 21.52 -33.49
CA ALA A 185 -6.58 21.56 -32.11
C ALA A 185 -6.16 20.16 -31.65
N TRP A 186 -4.88 19.99 -31.33
CA TRP A 186 -4.30 18.74 -30.83
C TRP A 186 -3.62 18.97 -29.49
N SER A 187 -3.75 18.01 -28.59
CA SER A 187 -3.12 18.05 -27.26
C SER A 187 -2.70 16.66 -26.82
N GLY A 188 -1.63 16.60 -26.02
CA GLY A 188 -1.07 15.37 -25.49
C GLY A 188 -0.67 15.56 -24.03
N ALA A 189 -0.78 14.50 -23.24
CA ALA A 189 -0.52 14.57 -21.82
C ALA A 189 -0.04 13.23 -21.26
N ILE A 190 0.76 13.30 -20.20
CA ILE A 190 1.23 12.12 -19.46
C ILE A 190 0.55 12.13 -18.10
N TYR A 191 -0.18 11.05 -17.83
CA TYR A 191 -0.76 10.78 -16.53
C TYR A 191 -0.14 9.52 -15.98
N ASP A 192 0.44 9.65 -14.81
CA ASP A 192 0.82 8.55 -13.94
C ASP A 192 -0.45 7.91 -13.34
N GLY A 193 -1.16 7.17 -14.18
CA GLY A 193 -2.17 6.18 -13.80
C GLY A 193 -1.65 4.79 -14.13
N GLY A 194 -2.00 3.79 -13.33
CA GLY A 194 -1.71 2.41 -13.67
C GLY A 194 -2.66 1.89 -14.76
N ASN A 195 -2.52 0.62 -15.14
CA ASN A 195 -3.64 -0.08 -15.75
C ASN A 195 -4.67 -0.36 -14.65
N VAL A 196 -5.71 0.47 -14.57
CA VAL A 196 -6.73 0.45 -13.50
C VAL A 196 -7.36 -0.93 -13.31
N LEU A 197 -7.61 -1.66 -14.39
CA LEU A 197 -8.18 -3.00 -14.29
C LEU A 197 -7.20 -3.98 -13.65
N SER A 198 -5.94 -4.00 -14.12
CA SER A 198 -4.90 -4.83 -13.49
C SER A 198 -4.70 -4.47 -12.01
N ARG A 199 -4.85 -3.18 -11.67
CA ARG A 199 -4.74 -2.65 -10.31
C ARG A 199 -5.82 -3.23 -9.41
N LEU A 200 -7.08 -3.14 -9.82
CA LEU A 200 -8.23 -3.69 -9.11
C LEU A 200 -8.17 -5.22 -9.01
N LEU A 201 -7.78 -5.91 -10.10
CA LEU A 201 -7.64 -7.37 -10.08
C LEU A 201 -6.47 -7.84 -9.20
N SER A 202 -5.43 -7.03 -9.03
CA SER A 202 -4.31 -7.35 -8.14
C SER A 202 -4.73 -7.46 -6.66
N ILE A 203 -5.78 -6.73 -6.24
CA ILE A 203 -6.38 -6.89 -4.91
C ILE A 203 -6.90 -8.32 -4.73
N ALA A 204 -7.59 -8.85 -5.74
CA ALA A 204 -8.08 -10.23 -5.71
C ALA A 204 -6.92 -11.24 -5.78
N GLY A 205 -5.87 -10.93 -6.52
CA GLY A 205 -4.61 -11.68 -6.50
C GLY A 205 -4.03 -11.77 -5.10
N LEU A 206 -3.92 -10.64 -4.39
CA LEU A 206 -3.40 -10.57 -3.02
C LEU A 206 -4.26 -11.39 -2.05
N ILE A 207 -5.59 -11.31 -2.16
CA ILE A 207 -6.51 -12.13 -1.36
C ILE A 207 -6.29 -13.61 -1.68
N TRP A 208 -6.21 -13.99 -2.96
CA TRP A 208 -5.98 -15.36 -3.38
C TRP A 208 -4.67 -15.93 -2.83
N VAL A 209 -3.57 -15.19 -3.01
CA VAL A 209 -2.24 -15.59 -2.51
C VAL A 209 -2.24 -15.69 -0.99
N SER A 210 -2.88 -14.77 -0.28
CA SER A 210 -3.04 -14.84 1.18
C SER A 210 -3.81 -16.10 1.61
N VAL A 211 -4.89 -16.45 0.90
CA VAL A 211 -5.69 -17.65 1.17
C VAL A 211 -4.89 -18.93 0.94
N ILE A 212 -4.16 -19.04 -0.18
CA ILE A 212 -3.34 -20.23 -0.44
C ILE A 212 -2.10 -20.29 0.45
N ALA A 213 -1.49 -19.15 0.82
CA ALA A 213 -0.42 -19.09 1.80
C ALA A 213 -0.88 -19.67 3.14
N TRP A 214 -2.03 -19.21 3.62
CA TRP A 214 -2.64 -19.66 4.87
C TRP A 214 -3.03 -21.14 4.82
N ARG A 215 -3.72 -21.57 3.77
CA ARG A 215 -4.23 -22.95 3.63
C ARG A 215 -3.12 -23.97 3.41
N ARG A 216 -2.13 -23.64 2.58
CA ARG A 216 -1.02 -24.54 2.25
C ARG A 216 0.17 -24.41 3.21
N ARG A 217 0.11 -23.51 4.20
CA ARG A 217 1.22 -23.17 5.10
C ARG A 217 2.51 -22.85 4.34
N SER A 218 2.39 -22.13 3.23
CA SER A 218 3.51 -21.87 2.32
C SER A 218 4.19 -20.55 2.67
N GLY A 219 5.44 -20.64 3.15
CA GLY A 219 6.30 -19.48 3.40
C GLY A 219 6.59 -18.67 2.13
N ALA A 220 6.68 -19.32 0.96
CA ALA A 220 6.90 -18.64 -0.31
C ALA A 220 5.75 -17.70 -0.68
N TYR A 221 4.50 -18.17 -0.60
CA TYR A 221 3.33 -17.31 -0.86
C TYR A 221 3.16 -16.23 0.22
N ALA A 222 3.41 -16.56 1.49
CA ALA A 222 3.39 -15.59 2.57
C ALA A 222 4.42 -14.47 2.34
N SER A 223 5.60 -14.81 1.83
CA SER A 223 6.68 -13.85 1.54
C SER A 223 6.25 -12.79 0.51
N ILE A 224 5.51 -13.18 -0.52
CA ILE A 224 4.98 -12.24 -1.52
C ILE A 224 4.05 -11.20 -0.86
N VAL A 225 3.17 -11.67 0.03
CA VAL A 225 2.24 -10.79 0.76
C VAL A 225 3.00 -9.87 1.72
N VAL A 226 3.95 -10.40 2.48
CA VAL A 226 4.78 -9.62 3.42
C VAL A 226 5.56 -8.54 2.68
N LEU A 227 6.20 -8.87 1.57
CA LEU A 227 6.95 -7.90 0.75
C LEU A 227 6.07 -6.79 0.21
N TYR A 228 4.90 -7.14 -0.33
CA TYR A 228 3.94 -6.14 -0.82
C TYR A 228 3.49 -5.21 0.31
N LEU A 229 3.07 -5.75 1.45
CA LEU A 229 2.61 -4.97 2.60
C LEU A 229 3.73 -4.09 3.17
N ALA A 230 4.96 -4.59 3.21
CA ALA A 230 6.12 -3.84 3.67
C ALA A 230 6.46 -2.66 2.73
N MET A 231 6.17 -2.76 1.42
CA MET A 231 6.31 -1.63 0.50
C MET A 231 5.19 -0.60 0.61
N TRP A 232 3.99 -1.02 1.01
CA TRP A 232 2.79 -0.18 0.96
C TRP A 232 2.40 0.42 2.32
N LEU A 233 2.24 -0.40 3.35
CA LEU A 233 1.69 0.03 4.65
C LEU A 233 2.48 1.12 5.37
N PRO A 234 3.82 1.24 5.26
CA PRO A 234 4.53 2.34 5.90
C PRO A 234 4.09 3.73 5.44
N TRP A 235 3.52 3.84 4.24
CA TRP A 235 2.94 5.09 3.75
C TRP A 235 1.73 5.56 4.57
N ALA A 236 1.09 4.66 5.33
CA ALA A 236 -0.01 5.04 6.23
C ALA A 236 0.43 5.96 7.37
N ARG A 237 1.72 5.96 7.73
CA ARG A 237 2.25 6.90 8.73
C ARG A 237 2.46 8.30 8.15
N ILE A 238 2.68 8.41 6.84
CA ILE A 238 3.07 9.68 6.21
C ILE A 238 1.87 10.64 6.23
N ASP A 239 2.09 11.82 6.81
CA ASP A 239 1.10 12.85 7.09
C ASP A 239 1.42 14.16 6.36
N ARG A 240 2.04 14.07 5.19
CA ARG A 240 2.23 15.20 4.27
C ARG A 240 1.63 14.87 2.92
N ALA A 241 1.63 15.84 2.01
CA ALA A 241 1.29 15.57 0.62
C ALA A 241 2.15 14.41 0.09
N ALA A 242 1.47 13.35 -0.33
CA ALA A 242 2.02 12.18 -0.99
C ALA A 242 1.27 11.97 -2.31
N PHE A 243 1.81 11.12 -3.16
CA PHE A 243 1.41 11.01 -4.55
C PHE A 243 1.44 9.55 -4.98
N GLN A 244 0.64 9.21 -5.98
CA GLN A 244 0.46 7.83 -6.41
C GLN A 244 1.76 7.12 -6.85
N TYR A 245 2.72 7.83 -7.46
CA TYR A 245 4.01 7.23 -7.83
C TYR A 245 4.77 6.61 -6.65
N HIS A 246 4.52 7.03 -5.41
CA HIS A 246 5.10 6.40 -4.22
C HIS A 246 4.67 4.94 -4.03
N TYR A 247 3.51 4.57 -4.60
CA TYR A 247 3.00 3.21 -4.60
C TYR A 247 3.68 2.32 -5.65
N TYR A 248 4.46 2.87 -6.58
CA TYR A 248 5.06 2.10 -7.68
C TYR A 248 5.70 0.80 -7.19
N PRO A 249 6.67 0.80 -6.26
CA PRO A 249 7.32 -0.44 -5.83
C PRO A 249 6.31 -1.51 -5.36
N ALA A 250 5.30 -1.10 -4.61
CA ALA A 250 4.23 -1.99 -4.17
C ALA A 250 3.34 -2.45 -5.33
N ALA A 251 3.05 -1.57 -6.30
CA ALA A 251 2.25 -1.89 -7.48
C ALA A 251 2.91 -2.99 -8.34
N GLN A 252 4.23 -2.93 -8.54
CA GLN A 252 4.93 -3.98 -9.28
C GLN A 252 4.89 -5.32 -8.52
N LEU A 253 5.05 -5.29 -7.19
CA LEU A 253 4.88 -6.49 -6.37
C LEU A 253 3.45 -7.04 -6.40
N ALA A 254 2.42 -6.19 -6.56
CA ALA A 254 1.01 -6.59 -6.65
C ALA A 254 0.69 -7.35 -7.95
N LEU A 255 1.50 -7.21 -9.01
CA LEU A 255 1.34 -7.99 -10.24
C LEU A 255 1.72 -9.47 -10.07
N ILE A 256 2.62 -9.79 -9.14
CA ILE A 256 3.01 -11.18 -8.84
C ILE A 256 1.80 -12.00 -8.35
N PRO A 257 1.04 -11.60 -7.31
CA PRO A 257 -0.11 -12.35 -6.86
C PRO A 257 -1.27 -12.32 -7.88
N LEU A 258 -1.41 -11.27 -8.70
CA LEU A 258 -2.30 -11.30 -9.86
C LEU A 258 -1.90 -12.39 -10.86
N GLY A 259 -0.62 -12.48 -11.19
CA GLY A 259 -0.08 -13.51 -12.08
C GLY A 259 -0.32 -14.92 -11.55
N ILE A 260 -0.18 -15.14 -10.25
CA ILE A 260 -0.49 -16.42 -9.59
C ILE A 260 -1.99 -16.75 -9.70
N LEU A 261 -2.87 -15.79 -9.40
CA LEU A 261 -4.33 -15.97 -9.54
C LEU A 261 -4.72 -16.34 -10.98
N LEU A 262 -4.16 -15.64 -11.97
CA LEU A 262 -4.38 -15.90 -13.38
C LEU A 262 -3.83 -17.28 -13.80
N ALA A 263 -2.65 -17.65 -13.33
CA ALA A 263 -2.03 -18.94 -13.61
C ALA A 263 -2.86 -20.10 -13.04
N ASP A 264 -3.36 -19.99 -11.81
CA ASP A 264 -4.20 -21.01 -11.19
C ASP A 264 -5.57 -21.12 -11.89
N ALA A 265 -6.17 -19.98 -12.27
CA ALA A 265 -7.40 -19.98 -13.07
C ALA A 265 -7.18 -20.64 -14.45
N ARG A 266 -6.06 -20.36 -15.13
CA ARG A 266 -5.68 -20.99 -16.40
C ARG A 266 -5.50 -22.51 -16.28
N LYS A 267 -4.94 -22.97 -15.16
CA LYS A 267 -4.78 -24.41 -14.84
C LYS A 267 -6.10 -25.11 -14.51
N GLY A 268 -7.19 -24.36 -14.35
CA GLY A 268 -8.51 -24.92 -14.07
C GLY A 268 -8.93 -24.88 -12.60
N ASP A 269 -8.20 -24.18 -11.72
CA ASP A 269 -8.60 -24.06 -10.31
C ASP A 269 -9.92 -23.28 -10.21
N ALA A 270 -10.98 -23.99 -9.82
CA ALA A 270 -12.32 -23.43 -9.71
C ALA A 270 -12.44 -22.36 -8.61
N ARG A 271 -11.60 -22.39 -7.56
CA ARG A 271 -11.58 -21.34 -6.54
C ARG A 271 -10.90 -20.09 -7.08
N ALA A 272 -9.74 -20.23 -7.71
CA ALA A 272 -9.03 -19.12 -8.35
C ALA A 272 -9.94 -18.42 -9.37
N ALA A 273 -10.60 -19.19 -10.25
CA ALA A 273 -11.55 -18.66 -11.21
C ALA A 273 -12.73 -17.91 -10.56
N ARG A 274 -13.20 -18.37 -9.39
CA ARG A 274 -14.24 -17.65 -8.62
C ARG A 274 -13.76 -16.32 -8.06
N TYR A 275 -12.53 -16.23 -7.53
CA TYR A 275 -11.95 -14.96 -7.09
C TYR A 275 -11.80 -14.00 -8.28
N LEU A 276 -11.23 -14.48 -9.37
CA LEU A 276 -11.00 -13.68 -10.57
C LEU A 276 -12.30 -13.16 -11.19
N ARG A 277 -13.34 -13.99 -11.35
CA ARG A 277 -14.62 -13.52 -11.91
C ARG A 277 -15.35 -12.52 -11.00
N ARG A 278 -15.30 -12.73 -9.67
CA ARG A 278 -15.91 -11.80 -8.71
C ARG A 278 -15.19 -10.46 -8.73
N ALA A 279 -13.86 -10.48 -8.82
CA ALA A 279 -13.05 -9.28 -8.95
C ALA A 279 -13.31 -8.55 -10.27
N ALA A 280 -13.41 -9.28 -11.39
CA ALA A 280 -13.75 -8.69 -12.68
C ALA A 280 -15.15 -8.05 -12.68
N ALA A 281 -16.14 -8.73 -12.10
CA ALA A 281 -17.48 -8.17 -11.93
C ALA A 281 -17.47 -6.91 -11.04
N ALA A 282 -16.75 -6.94 -9.92
CA ALA A 282 -16.59 -5.78 -9.05
C ALA A 282 -15.87 -4.62 -9.76
N ALA A 283 -14.85 -4.90 -10.57
CA ALA A 283 -14.12 -3.88 -11.33
C ALA A 283 -15.01 -3.18 -12.38
N VAL A 284 -15.91 -3.90 -13.03
CA VAL A 284 -16.89 -3.33 -13.97
C VAL A 284 -17.87 -2.39 -13.25
N LEU A 285 -18.28 -2.75 -12.03
CA LEU A 285 -19.19 -1.92 -11.22
C LEU A 285 -18.50 -0.73 -10.56
N PHE A 286 -17.17 -0.76 -10.42
CA PHE A 286 -16.42 0.19 -9.61
C PHE A 286 -16.62 1.64 -10.06
N ALA A 287 -16.48 1.92 -11.35
CA ALA A 287 -16.54 3.29 -11.85
C ALA A 287 -17.96 3.90 -11.78
N PRO A 288 -19.02 3.19 -12.24
CA PRO A 288 -20.39 3.68 -12.05
C PRO A 288 -20.77 3.87 -10.58
N LEU A 289 -20.37 2.95 -9.68
CA LEU A 289 -20.58 3.08 -8.24
C LEU A 289 -19.87 4.30 -7.67
N ALA A 290 -18.63 4.56 -8.08
CA ALA A 290 -17.88 5.73 -7.63
C ALA A 290 -18.61 7.02 -8.02
N TRP A 291 -19.12 7.12 -9.26
CA TRP A 291 -19.94 8.24 -9.71
C TRP A 291 -21.25 8.38 -8.94
N SER A 292 -21.98 7.29 -8.72
CA SER A 292 -23.22 7.31 -7.93
C SER A 292 -23.00 7.72 -6.47
N LEU A 293 -21.83 7.41 -5.90
CA LEU A 293 -21.48 7.70 -4.51
C LEU A 293 -20.53 8.91 -4.37
N THR A 294 -20.48 9.80 -5.37
CA THR A 294 -19.53 10.93 -5.41
C THR A 294 -19.59 11.79 -4.15
N GLY A 295 -20.78 12.10 -3.62
CA GLY A 295 -20.91 12.90 -2.39
C GLY A 295 -20.26 12.24 -1.16
N ALA A 296 -20.42 10.92 -1.01
CA ALA A 296 -19.76 10.15 0.04
C ALA A 296 -18.24 10.11 -0.17
N LEU A 297 -17.78 9.92 -1.41
CA LEU A 297 -16.35 9.98 -1.75
C LEU A 297 -15.74 11.35 -1.43
N CYS A 298 -16.42 12.44 -1.77
CA CYS A 298 -15.98 13.80 -1.44
C CYS A 298 -15.86 14.04 0.06
N THR A 299 -16.79 13.48 0.84
CA THR A 299 -16.79 13.58 2.30
C THR A 299 -15.61 12.79 2.89
N VAL A 300 -15.46 11.52 2.51
CA VAL A 300 -14.37 10.65 2.99
C VAL A 300 -13.00 11.17 2.57
N ALA A 301 -12.88 11.73 1.37
CA ALA A 301 -11.65 12.32 0.87
C ALA A 301 -11.37 13.72 1.43
N GLY A 302 -12.30 14.34 2.16
CA GLY A 302 -12.12 15.68 2.74
C GLY A 302 -11.97 16.79 1.70
N VAL A 303 -12.60 16.66 0.53
CA VAL A 303 -12.38 17.57 -0.62
C VAL A 303 -12.75 19.01 -0.30
N ALA A 304 -13.85 19.24 0.41
CA ALA A 304 -14.30 20.59 0.76
C ALA A 304 -13.30 21.34 1.65
N GLY A 305 -12.44 20.64 2.39
CA GLY A 305 -11.40 21.24 3.21
C GLY A 305 -10.23 21.82 2.42
N VAL A 306 -10.06 21.42 1.16
CA VAL A 306 -8.96 21.87 0.27
C VAL A 306 -9.46 22.59 -0.98
N ASN A 307 -10.65 22.23 -1.46
CA ASN A 307 -11.31 22.86 -2.60
C ASN A 307 -12.81 23.03 -2.31
N PRO A 308 -13.22 24.06 -1.54
CA PRO A 308 -14.62 24.31 -1.21
C PRO A 308 -15.51 24.51 -2.43
N GLN A 309 -14.93 24.99 -3.54
CA GLN A 309 -15.60 25.25 -4.81
C GLN A 309 -15.48 24.07 -5.80
N SER A 310 -15.20 22.87 -5.28
CA SER A 310 -15.05 21.67 -6.08
C SER A 310 -16.33 21.37 -6.84
N GLN A 311 -16.29 21.55 -8.16
CA GLN A 311 -17.44 21.34 -9.05
C GLN A 311 -18.00 19.91 -8.95
N VAL A 312 -17.14 18.92 -8.76
CA VAL A 312 -17.54 17.50 -8.63
C VAL A 312 -18.19 17.18 -7.28
N CYS A 313 -17.91 17.96 -6.23
CA CYS A 313 -18.48 17.74 -4.89
C CYS A 313 -19.70 18.61 -4.61
N LEU A 314 -19.70 19.86 -5.09
CA LEU A 314 -20.87 20.75 -5.03
C LEU A 314 -22.02 20.26 -5.90
N SER A 315 -21.71 19.40 -6.89
CA SER A 315 -22.70 18.69 -7.68
C SER A 315 -23.21 17.40 -7.00
N GLY A 316 -22.88 17.10 -5.74
CA GLY A 316 -23.08 15.78 -5.11
C GLY A 316 -24.51 15.33 -4.78
N GLY A 317 -25.57 16.02 -5.21
CA GLY A 317 -26.96 15.57 -5.06
C GLY A 317 -27.46 14.75 -6.26
N PHE A 318 -28.59 14.04 -6.12
CA PHE A 318 -29.26 13.36 -7.24
C PHE A 318 -29.73 14.31 -8.38
N GLY A 319 -29.64 15.62 -8.19
CA GLY A 319 -30.00 16.64 -9.17
C GLY A 319 -28.92 17.02 -10.18
N THR A 320 -27.79 16.30 -10.26
CA THR A 320 -26.69 16.63 -11.19
C THR A 320 -26.30 15.49 -12.11
N PRO A 321 -25.59 15.77 -13.23
CA PRO A 321 -25.27 14.76 -14.21
C PRO A 321 -24.39 13.63 -13.65
N GLY A 322 -23.44 13.88 -12.74
CA GLY A 322 -22.47 12.86 -12.30
C GLY A 322 -23.10 11.62 -11.64
N PRO A 323 -23.80 11.77 -10.50
CA PRO A 323 -24.48 10.66 -9.84
C PRO A 323 -25.57 10.01 -10.71
N VAL A 324 -26.28 10.80 -11.52
CA VAL A 324 -27.30 10.31 -12.46
C VAL A 324 -26.66 9.48 -13.58
N ILE A 325 -25.58 9.96 -14.21
CA ILE A 325 -24.81 9.22 -15.22
C ILE A 325 -24.25 7.94 -14.61
N GLY A 326 -23.70 8.00 -13.39
CA GLY A 326 -23.26 6.82 -12.65
C GLY A 326 -24.40 5.81 -12.46
N ALA A 327 -25.57 6.26 -12.02
CA ALA A 327 -26.74 5.41 -11.81
C ALA A 327 -27.27 4.81 -13.12
N LEU A 328 -27.27 5.57 -14.21
CA LEU A 328 -27.64 5.07 -15.54
C LEU A 328 -26.60 4.06 -16.06
N ALA A 329 -25.31 4.32 -15.87
CA ALA A 329 -24.22 3.41 -16.24
C ALA A 329 -24.20 2.13 -15.40
N LEU A 330 -24.75 2.15 -14.17
CA LEU A 330 -24.91 0.95 -13.34
C LEU A 330 -25.81 -0.09 -14.00
N ILE A 331 -26.79 0.29 -14.81
CA ILE A 331 -27.70 -0.65 -15.47
C ILE A 331 -26.92 -1.59 -16.43
N PRO A 332 -26.25 -1.10 -17.48
CA PRO A 332 -25.46 -1.97 -18.36
C PRO A 332 -24.26 -2.60 -17.62
N ALA A 333 -23.65 -1.92 -16.65
CA ALA A 333 -22.56 -2.49 -15.86
C ALA A 333 -23.01 -3.69 -15.02
N THR A 334 -24.23 -3.65 -14.46
CA THR A 334 -24.81 -4.76 -13.69
C THR A 334 -25.14 -5.95 -14.58
N LEU A 335 -25.65 -5.71 -15.78
CA LEU A 335 -25.86 -6.77 -16.77
C LEU A 335 -24.53 -7.44 -17.15
N LEU A 336 -23.48 -6.65 -17.42
CA LEU A 336 -22.15 -7.16 -17.71
C LEU A 336 -21.55 -7.93 -16.51
N ALA A 337 -21.68 -7.39 -15.29
CA ALA A 337 -21.24 -8.07 -14.08
C ALA A 337 -21.97 -9.41 -13.89
N TRP A 338 -23.28 -9.46 -14.14
CA TRP A 338 -24.07 -10.68 -14.09
C TRP A 338 -23.59 -11.72 -15.11
N MET A 339 -23.31 -11.31 -16.35
CA MET A 339 -22.72 -12.20 -17.37
C MET A 339 -21.34 -12.74 -16.95
N ILE A 340 -20.47 -11.89 -16.39
CA ILE A 340 -19.15 -12.28 -15.88
C ILE A 340 -19.29 -13.31 -14.74
N LEU A 341 -20.23 -13.09 -13.82
CA LEU A 341 -20.49 -14.02 -12.71
C LEU A 341 -21.07 -15.36 -13.19
N GLY A 342 -21.82 -15.35 -14.29
CA GLY A 342 -22.35 -16.53 -14.97
C GLY A 342 -21.28 -17.39 -15.65
N ALA A 343 -20.09 -16.85 -15.93
CA ALA A 343 -19.00 -17.61 -16.53
C ALA A 343 -18.55 -18.77 -15.61
N ARG A 344 -18.56 -19.99 -16.16
CA ARG A 344 -18.18 -21.22 -15.43
C ARG A 344 -16.83 -21.80 -15.85
N SER A 345 -16.37 -21.52 -17.06
CA SER A 345 -15.10 -22.06 -17.57
C SER A 345 -13.91 -21.26 -17.06
N PRO A 346 -12.99 -21.86 -16.27
CA PRO A 346 -11.80 -21.16 -15.77
C PRO A 346 -10.94 -20.58 -16.90
N LYS A 347 -10.79 -21.31 -18.01
CA LYS A 347 -10.04 -20.85 -19.19
C LYS A 347 -10.69 -19.61 -19.82
N LYS A 348 -12.01 -19.59 -20.01
CA LYS A 348 -12.70 -18.40 -20.54
C LYS A 348 -12.58 -17.19 -19.62
N ILE A 349 -12.66 -17.40 -18.30
CA ILE A 349 -12.48 -16.33 -17.30
C ILE A 349 -11.05 -15.77 -17.38
N PHE A 350 -10.03 -16.64 -17.44
CA PHE A 350 -8.64 -16.23 -17.61
C PHE A 350 -8.43 -15.43 -18.91
N THR A 351 -8.88 -15.97 -20.06
CA THR A 351 -8.72 -15.30 -21.36
C THR A 351 -9.43 -13.96 -21.38
N GLY A 352 -10.65 -13.89 -20.85
CA GLY A 352 -11.41 -12.63 -20.74
C GLY A 352 -10.70 -11.60 -19.87
N ALA A 353 -10.13 -12.01 -18.73
CA ALA A 353 -9.38 -11.10 -17.86
C ALA A 353 -8.11 -10.54 -18.54
N ILE A 354 -7.31 -11.40 -19.18
CA ILE A 354 -6.11 -10.96 -19.92
C ILE A 354 -6.48 -10.03 -21.09
N ALA A 355 -7.49 -10.41 -21.88
CA ALA A 355 -7.95 -9.59 -22.99
C ALA A 355 -8.44 -8.22 -22.51
N ALA A 356 -9.21 -8.17 -21.42
CA ALA A 356 -9.67 -6.91 -20.83
C ALA A 356 -8.51 -6.05 -20.32
N ILE A 357 -7.50 -6.64 -19.66
CA ILE A 357 -6.29 -5.92 -19.23
C ILE A 357 -5.58 -5.32 -20.44
N ALA A 358 -5.41 -6.08 -21.52
CA ALA A 358 -4.77 -5.62 -22.75
C ALA A 358 -5.56 -4.48 -23.42
N VAL A 359 -6.89 -4.61 -23.51
CA VAL A 359 -7.76 -3.55 -24.04
C VAL A 359 -7.63 -2.27 -23.21
N VAL A 360 -7.68 -2.37 -21.88
CA VAL A 360 -7.49 -1.19 -21.00
C VAL A 360 -6.11 -0.57 -21.22
N ALA A 361 -5.04 -1.38 -21.36
CA ALA A 361 -3.70 -0.86 -21.63
C ALA A 361 -3.63 -0.09 -22.96
N LEU A 362 -4.24 -0.60 -24.02
CA LEU A 362 -4.27 0.05 -25.33
C LEU A 362 -5.09 1.34 -25.30
N LEU A 363 -6.25 1.33 -24.64
CA LEU A 363 -7.07 2.53 -24.45
C LEU A 363 -6.33 3.60 -23.64
N TRP A 364 -5.47 3.20 -22.71
CA TRP A 364 -4.70 4.11 -21.86
C TRP A 364 -3.38 4.59 -22.46
N TYR A 365 -2.85 3.86 -23.43
CA TYR A 365 -1.54 4.10 -24.00
C TYR A 365 -1.29 5.57 -24.42
N PRO A 366 -2.25 6.28 -25.06
CA PRO A 366 -2.04 7.69 -25.41
C PRO A 366 -1.63 8.57 -24.23
N ASN A 367 -2.10 8.25 -23.03
CA ASN A 367 -1.85 8.98 -21.79
C ASN A 367 -0.62 8.51 -21.00
N TRP A 368 0.02 7.43 -21.44
CA TRP A 368 1.35 7.03 -20.95
C TRP A 368 2.48 7.56 -21.83
N SER A 369 2.20 7.80 -23.12
CA SER A 369 3.22 8.20 -24.10
C SER A 369 3.12 9.66 -24.56
N ALA A 370 2.20 10.45 -23.99
CA ALA A 370 1.88 11.79 -24.45
C ALA A 370 1.47 11.86 -25.94
N LEU A 371 0.82 10.79 -26.45
CA LEU A 371 0.39 10.73 -27.85
C LEU A 371 -0.56 11.90 -28.13
N PRO A 372 -0.25 12.78 -29.11
CA PRO A 372 -1.16 13.85 -29.48
C PRO A 372 -2.50 13.29 -29.97
N LEU A 373 -3.59 13.80 -29.43
CA LEU A 373 -4.97 13.49 -29.84
C LEU A 373 -5.71 14.79 -30.16
N PRO A 374 -6.77 14.75 -30.99
CA PRO A 374 -7.65 15.90 -31.16
C PRO A 374 -8.18 16.36 -29.80
N THR A 375 -8.20 17.66 -29.53
CA THR A 375 -8.51 18.19 -28.20
C THR A 375 -9.88 17.78 -27.67
N GLY A 376 -10.87 17.51 -28.54
CA GLY A 376 -12.17 16.97 -28.14
C GLY A 376 -12.18 15.50 -27.69
N ALA A 377 -11.15 14.73 -28.07
CA ALA A 377 -10.93 13.35 -27.63
C ALA A 377 -9.86 13.26 -26.52
N HIS A 378 -8.98 14.26 -26.43
CA HIS A 378 -7.99 14.38 -25.38
C HIS A 378 -8.67 14.38 -24.00
N ASN A 379 -8.11 13.65 -23.03
CA ASN A 379 -8.62 13.55 -21.65
C ASN A 379 -10.00 12.90 -21.45
N TRP A 380 -10.55 12.19 -22.44
CA TRP A 380 -11.82 11.44 -22.30
C TRP A 380 -11.88 10.58 -21.03
N TYR A 381 -10.73 10.04 -20.64
CA TYR A 381 -10.62 9.14 -19.51
C TYR A 381 -10.64 9.82 -18.14
N GLN A 382 -10.40 11.13 -18.01
CA GLN A 382 -10.53 11.81 -16.71
C GLN A 382 -11.95 11.71 -16.16
N GLY A 383 -12.93 11.47 -17.04
CA GLY A 383 -14.31 11.18 -16.68
C GLY A 383 -14.58 9.74 -16.21
N LEU A 384 -13.59 8.84 -16.20
CA LEU A 384 -13.81 7.45 -15.79
C LEU A 384 -14.18 7.37 -14.30
N LEU A 385 -13.47 8.11 -13.45
CA LEU A 385 -13.76 8.20 -12.02
C LEU A 385 -13.96 9.66 -11.60
N PRO A 386 -14.89 9.95 -10.68
CA PRO A 386 -15.09 11.31 -10.18
C PRO A 386 -13.85 11.84 -9.46
N THR A 387 -12.94 10.96 -9.04
CA THR A 387 -11.70 11.33 -8.37
C THR A 387 -10.60 11.76 -9.34
N TRP A 388 -10.73 11.46 -10.64
CA TRP A 388 -9.70 11.73 -11.64
C TRP A 388 -9.75 13.13 -12.20
N VAL A 389 -10.93 13.77 -12.17
CA VAL A 389 -11.07 15.17 -12.56
C VAL A 389 -10.27 16.08 -11.62
N TRP A 390 -9.74 17.17 -12.17
CA TRP A 390 -8.94 18.14 -11.41
C TRP A 390 -9.68 18.74 -10.21
N ALA A 391 -11.00 18.93 -10.34
CA ALA A 391 -11.83 19.49 -9.27
C ALA A 391 -11.87 18.61 -8.01
N PHE A 392 -11.61 17.30 -8.13
CA PHE A 392 -11.49 16.41 -6.97
C PHE A 392 -10.06 16.51 -6.42
N GLN A 393 -9.91 16.97 -5.18
CA GLN A 393 -8.61 17.07 -4.53
C GLN A 393 -8.69 16.42 -3.15
N PHE A 394 -7.82 15.44 -2.90
CA PHE A 394 -7.80 14.80 -1.58
C PHE A 394 -7.36 15.80 -0.52
N GLY A 395 -8.04 15.77 0.61
CA GLY A 395 -7.63 16.47 1.82
C GLY A 395 -6.24 16.00 2.23
N VAL A 396 -5.40 16.97 2.56
CA VAL A 396 -4.05 16.75 3.09
C VAL A 396 -3.87 17.60 4.33
N THR A 397 -3.18 17.06 5.32
CA THR A 397 -2.95 17.82 6.55
C THR A 397 -1.85 18.86 6.32
N LEU A 398 -2.16 20.10 6.72
CA LEU A 398 -1.23 21.22 6.73
C LEU A 398 -0.78 21.57 8.16
N ALA A 399 -1.26 20.82 9.16
CA ALA A 399 -0.89 21.01 10.55
C ALA A 399 0.57 20.58 10.78
N LYS A 400 1.31 21.36 11.55
CA LYS A 400 2.68 21.00 11.95
C LYS A 400 2.67 19.76 12.87
N PRO A 401 3.65 18.85 12.77
CA PRO A 401 3.83 17.80 13.76
C PRO A 401 4.03 18.40 15.15
N ILE A 402 3.60 17.66 16.16
CA ILE A 402 3.95 17.97 17.55
C ILE A 402 5.16 17.13 17.92
N SER A 403 6.08 17.73 18.67
CA SER A 403 7.22 17.00 19.20
C SER A 403 6.73 15.99 20.24
N VAL A 404 6.87 14.71 19.92
CA VAL A 404 6.58 13.59 20.84
C VAL A 404 7.88 12.84 21.05
N PRO A 405 8.35 12.69 22.31
CA PRO A 405 9.51 11.86 22.61
C PRO A 405 9.34 10.44 22.04
N LEU A 406 10.36 9.91 21.38
CA LEU A 406 10.37 8.54 20.85
C LEU A 406 10.18 7.50 21.97
N LEU A 407 10.78 7.76 23.13
CA LEU A 407 10.70 6.91 24.31
C LEU A 407 10.06 7.71 25.46
N GLY A 408 9.01 7.15 26.06
CA GLY A 408 8.31 7.74 27.19
C GLY A 408 7.12 6.89 27.63
N ALA A 409 6.30 7.43 28.52
CA ALA A 409 5.13 6.74 29.06
C ALA A 409 4.16 6.28 27.95
N ALA A 410 3.90 7.14 26.95
CA ALA A 410 3.05 6.80 25.81
C ALA A 410 3.58 5.60 25.02
N THR A 411 4.89 5.55 24.75
CA THR A 411 5.54 4.41 24.07
C THR A 411 5.34 3.10 24.85
N VAL A 412 5.45 3.15 26.18
CA VAL A 412 5.24 1.97 27.05
C VAL A 412 3.77 1.54 27.05
N ILE A 413 2.82 2.48 27.11
CA ILE A 413 1.39 2.21 27.04
C ILE A 413 1.03 1.52 25.73
N GLU A 414 1.51 2.04 24.59
CA GLU A 414 1.26 1.44 23.28
C GLU A 414 1.92 0.06 23.13
N ALA A 415 3.12 -0.13 23.69
CA ALA A 415 3.75 -1.45 23.74
C ALA A 415 2.90 -2.46 24.53
N ILE A 416 2.35 -2.07 25.68
CA ILE A 416 1.45 -2.92 26.49
C ILE A 416 0.18 -3.23 25.71
N ALA A 417 -0.43 -2.25 25.06
CA ALA A 417 -1.64 -2.44 24.26
C ALA A 417 -1.43 -3.42 23.09
N LEU A 418 -0.33 -3.27 22.35
CA LEU A 418 0.03 -4.17 21.25
C LEU A 418 0.37 -5.58 21.75
N CYS A 419 1.06 -5.71 22.89
CA CYS A 419 1.28 -6.99 23.56
C CYS A 419 -0.05 -7.65 23.94
N ALA A 420 -0.99 -6.91 24.52
CA ALA A 420 -2.31 -7.41 24.87
C ALA A 420 -3.07 -7.93 23.64
N VAL A 421 -3.00 -7.21 22.51
CA VAL A 421 -3.58 -7.65 21.23
C VAL A 421 -2.95 -8.94 20.73
N ALA A 422 -1.62 -9.08 20.80
CA ALA A 422 -0.94 -10.31 20.41
C ALA A 422 -1.37 -11.51 21.27
N VAL A 423 -1.44 -11.32 22.60
CA VAL A 423 -1.87 -12.36 23.56
C VAL A 423 -3.35 -12.72 23.35
N ALA A 424 -4.24 -11.73 23.25
CA ALA A 424 -5.66 -11.95 23.00
C ALA A 424 -5.88 -12.73 21.69
N THR A 425 -5.14 -12.38 20.64
CA THR A 425 -5.20 -13.10 19.36
C THR A 425 -4.78 -14.56 19.52
N PHE A 426 -3.70 -14.82 20.27
CA PHE A 426 -3.24 -16.17 20.55
C PHE A 426 -4.32 -17.01 21.26
N VAL A 427 -4.97 -16.44 22.27
CA VAL A 427 -6.08 -17.07 23.00
C VAL A 427 -7.26 -17.37 22.08
N VAL A 428 -7.70 -16.38 21.29
CA VAL A 428 -8.84 -16.54 20.38
C VAL A 428 -8.57 -17.63 19.33
N VAL A 429 -7.38 -17.64 18.71
CA VAL A 429 -7.03 -18.67 17.73
C VAL A 429 -7.00 -20.06 18.38
N ALA A 430 -6.43 -20.19 19.58
CA ALA A 430 -6.42 -21.45 20.32
C ALA A 430 -7.84 -21.96 20.65
N LEU A 431 -8.75 -21.07 21.04
CA LEU A 431 -10.15 -21.41 21.33
C LEU A 431 -10.89 -21.86 20.07
N ILE A 432 -10.67 -21.19 18.94
CA ILE A 432 -11.26 -21.58 17.65
C ILE A 432 -10.77 -22.97 17.23
N GLU A 433 -9.47 -23.24 17.35
CA GLU A 433 -8.90 -24.55 17.02
C GLU A 433 -9.45 -25.66 17.92
N ARG A 434 -9.58 -25.42 19.23
CA ARG A 434 -10.19 -26.38 20.16
C ARG A 434 -11.64 -26.70 19.81
N ARG A 435 -12.47 -25.68 19.56
CA ARG A 435 -13.88 -25.89 19.17
C ARG A 435 -13.99 -26.74 17.90
N ARG A 436 -13.13 -26.47 16.93
CA ARG A 436 -13.13 -27.21 15.67
C ARG A 436 -12.72 -28.68 15.83
N ILE A 437 -11.85 -28.98 16.80
CA ILE A 437 -11.50 -30.37 17.14
C ILE A 437 -12.72 -31.06 17.77
N VAL A 438 -13.40 -30.40 18.71
CA VAL A 438 -14.61 -30.93 19.36
C VAL A 438 -15.71 -31.21 18.33
N GLU A 439 -16.01 -30.26 17.42
CA GLU A 439 -17.01 -30.48 16.35
C GLU A 439 -16.65 -31.68 15.45
N LEU A 440 -15.36 -31.87 15.13
CA LEU A 440 -14.90 -33.01 14.32
C LEU A 440 -14.98 -34.34 15.07
N ASP A 441 -14.84 -34.32 16.39
CA ASP A 441 -14.95 -35.51 17.22
C ASP A 441 -16.44 -35.87 17.43
N GLU A 442 -17.33 -34.88 17.55
CA GLU A 442 -18.79 -35.06 17.57
C GLU A 442 -19.33 -35.60 16.24
N ASP A 443 -18.84 -35.12 15.09
CA ASP A 443 -19.22 -35.63 13.75
C ASP A 443 -18.76 -37.09 13.50
N ARG A 444 -17.82 -37.60 14.31
CA ARG A 444 -17.26 -38.96 14.21
C ARG A 444 -17.86 -39.96 15.20
N ALA A 445 -18.52 -39.47 16.26
CA ALA A 445 -19.20 -40.28 17.26
C ALA A 445 -20.64 -40.59 16.81
#